data_AF-A0A9N8RUG3-F1
#
_entry.id   AF-A0A9N8RUG3-F1
#
_cell.length_a   1.000
_cell.length_b   1.000
_cell.length_c   1.000
_cell.angle_alpha   90.00
_cell.angle_beta   90.00
_cell.angle_gamma   90.00
#
_symmetry.space_group_name_H-M   'P 1'
#
loop_
_entity.id
_entity.type
_entity.pdbx_description
1 polymer ?
#
loop_
_entity_poly.entity_id
_entity_poly.type
_entity_poly.pdbx_seq_one_letter_code
_entity_poly.pdbx_strand_id
1 'polypeptide(L)'
;MFDAEIAATLLNRWDRKPAMAGRDTYLNLLREGNLDFTHQQGRVSTGNPTSDSELDIESLVFVDGSRAVRIKASGQAPGWTRWAALEPPSVLVPDFA
;
A
#
# COMPACT_ATOMS: atom_id res chain seq x y z
N MET A 1 -10.86 -5.69 -10.48
CA MET A 1 -10.60 -4.24 -10.54
C MET A 1 -10.97 -3.49 -9.25
N PHE A 2 -11.82 -4.03 -8.37
CA PHE A 2 -12.27 -3.31 -7.17
C PHE A 2 -11.52 -3.65 -5.88
N ASP A 3 -10.73 -4.73 -5.85
CA ASP A 3 -10.17 -5.24 -4.59
C ASP A 3 -9.22 -4.23 -3.93
N ALA A 4 -8.38 -3.55 -4.71
CA ALA A 4 -7.52 -2.48 -4.21
C ALA A 4 -8.29 -1.27 -3.69
N GLU A 5 -9.35 -0.84 -4.36
CA GLU A 5 -10.19 0.29 -3.93
C GLU A 5 -10.99 -0.04 -2.66
N ILE A 6 -11.55 -1.25 -2.61
CA ILE A 6 -12.25 -1.78 -1.43
C ILE A 6 -11.27 -1.84 -0.26
N ALA A 7 -10.09 -2.42 -0.46
CA ALA A 7 -9.06 -2.50 0.58
C ALA A 7 -8.63 -1.12 1.05
N ALA A 8 -8.28 -0.21 0.14
CA ALA A 8 -7.88 1.16 0.50
C ALA A 8 -8.98 1.88 1.30
N THR A 9 -10.24 1.70 0.93
CA THR A 9 -11.39 2.27 1.64
C THR A 9 -11.53 1.70 3.06
N LEU A 10 -11.48 0.38 3.19
CA LEU A 10 -11.59 -0.32 4.49
C LEU A 10 -10.43 0.05 5.42
N LEU A 11 -9.21 0.06 4.90
CA LEU A 11 -8.01 0.39 5.67
C LEU A 11 -8.01 1.85 6.12
N ASN A 12 -8.40 2.78 5.25
CA ASN A 12 -8.53 4.19 5.60
C ASN A 12 -9.64 4.46 6.62
N ARG A 13 -10.70 3.62 6.62
CA ARG A 13 -11.75 3.67 7.65
C ARG A 13 -11.25 3.10 8.97
N TRP A 14 -10.44 2.04 8.93
CA TRP A 14 -9.84 1.43 10.10
C TRP A 14 -8.86 2.37 10.81
N ASP A 15 -8.03 3.08 10.05
CA ASP A 15 -7.02 4.03 10.56
C ASP A 15 -7.63 5.20 11.36
N ARG A 16 -8.92 5.47 11.17
CA ARG A 16 -9.68 6.48 11.94
C ARG A 16 -10.19 5.97 13.28
N LYS A 17 -10.06 4.67 13.60
CA LYS A 17 -10.45 4.12 14.90
C LYS A 17 -9.31 4.33 15.92
N PRO A 18 -9.62 4.70 17.18
CA PRO A 18 -8.60 4.94 18.20
C PRO A 18 -7.73 3.69 18.48
N ALA A 19 -6.47 3.96 18.81
CA ALA A 19 -5.28 3.11 18.75
C ALA A 19 -5.31 1.84 19.61
N MET A 20 -6.07 0.83 19.21
CA MET A 20 -6.06 -0.48 19.86
C MET A 20 -5.72 -1.65 18.92
N ALA A 21 -5.43 -1.35 17.66
CA ALA A 21 -5.25 -2.35 16.62
C ALA A 21 -3.81 -2.40 16.11
N GLY A 22 -3.10 -3.47 16.47
CA GLY A 22 -1.79 -3.78 15.90
C GLY A 22 -1.85 -4.05 14.40
N ARG A 23 -0.68 -4.07 13.75
CA ARG A 23 -0.52 -4.21 12.29
C ARG A 23 -1.23 -5.44 11.70
N ASP A 24 -1.26 -6.53 12.44
CA ASP A 24 -1.90 -7.78 12.01
C ASP A 24 -3.43 -7.68 11.94
N THR A 25 -4.02 -6.73 12.67
CA THR A 25 -5.47 -6.59 12.80
C THR A 25 -6.12 -6.12 11.48
N TYR A 26 -5.47 -5.20 10.75
CA TYR A 26 -6.05 -4.70 9.50
C TYR A 26 -5.83 -5.67 8.34
N LEU A 27 -4.77 -6.48 8.34
CA LEU A 27 -4.56 -7.52 7.34
C LEU A 27 -5.57 -8.65 7.51
N ASN A 28 -5.87 -9.02 8.76
CA ASN A 28 -6.92 -9.99 9.05
C ASN A 28 -8.30 -9.48 8.65
N LEU A 29 -8.60 -8.19 8.84
CA LEU A 29 -9.85 -7.59 8.35
C LEU A 29 -10.05 -7.77 6.84
N LEU A 30 -8.99 -7.61 6.05
CA LEU A 30 -9.07 -7.81 4.60
C LEU A 30 -9.29 -9.29 4.24
N ARG A 31 -8.63 -10.20 4.96
CA ARG A 31 -8.81 -11.65 4.77
C ARG A 31 -10.21 -12.12 5.18
N GLU A 32 -10.77 -11.56 6.25
CA GLU A 32 -12.17 -11.77 6.65
C GLU A 32 -13.15 -11.27 5.57
N GLY A 33 -12.79 -10.20 4.87
CA GLY A 33 -13.50 -9.69 3.70
C GLY A 33 -13.32 -10.54 2.43
N ASN A 34 -12.68 -11.72 2.52
CA ASN A 34 -12.36 -12.61 1.41
C ASN A 34 -11.53 -11.94 0.29
N LEU A 35 -10.64 -11.04 0.68
CA LEU A 35 -9.68 -10.42 -0.24
C LEU A 35 -8.37 -11.22 -0.22
N ASP A 36 -8.02 -11.79 -1.36
CA ASP A 36 -6.74 -12.47 -1.57
C ASP A 36 -5.66 -11.46 -2.01
N PHE A 37 -4.62 -11.32 -1.19
CA PHE A 37 -3.52 -10.40 -1.49
C PHE A 37 -2.18 -10.91 -0.97
N THR A 38 -1.11 -10.45 -1.62
CA THR A 38 0.26 -10.57 -1.14
C THR A 38 0.67 -9.27 -0.46
N HIS A 39 1.16 -9.36 0.78
CA HIS A 39 1.67 -8.21 1.51
C HIS A 39 3.16 -8.00 1.21
N GLN A 40 3.52 -6.80 0.81
CA GLN A 40 4.89 -6.38 0.50
C GLN A 40 5.26 -5.12 1.27
N GLN A 41 6.49 -5.07 1.75
CA GLN A 41 7.07 -3.88 2.37
C GLN A 41 8.49 -3.69 1.86
N GLY A 42 8.86 -2.44 1.66
CA GLY A 42 10.19 -2.08 1.21
C GLY A 42 10.60 -0.73 1.75
N ARG A 43 11.90 -0.45 1.65
CA ARG A 43 12.47 0.85 1.91
C ARG A 43 13.16 1.34 0.64
N VAL A 44 12.90 2.59 0.28
CA VAL A 44 13.53 3.27 -0.84
C VAL A 44 14.37 4.40 -0.29
N SER A 45 15.66 4.37 -0.60
CA SER A 45 16.58 5.47 -0.31
C SER A 45 16.96 6.11 -1.63
N THR A 46 16.72 7.41 -1.79
CA THR A 46 17.35 8.17 -2.86
C THR A 46 18.85 8.17 -2.57
N GLY A 47 19.67 7.55 -3.42
CA GLY A 47 21.10 7.31 -3.21
C GLY A 47 22.00 8.56 -3.10
N ASN A 48 21.44 9.72 -2.76
CA ASN A 48 22.16 10.92 -2.41
C ASN A 48 22.46 10.92 -0.90
N PRO A 49 23.73 10.82 -0.47
CA PRO A 49 24.11 10.73 0.95
C PRO A 49 23.80 12.00 1.77
N THR A 50 23.36 13.08 1.10
CA THR A 50 22.95 14.34 1.74
C THR A 50 21.43 14.52 1.83
N SER A 51 20.64 13.61 1.22
CA SER A 51 19.18 13.62 1.38
C SER A 51 18.77 12.49 2.31
N ASP A 52 18.39 12.86 3.53
CA ASP A 52 17.83 11.99 4.58
C ASP A 52 16.42 11.48 4.23
N SER A 53 16.12 11.33 2.94
CA SER A 53 14.80 10.99 2.41
C SER A 53 14.70 9.48 2.20
N GLU A 54 14.68 8.73 3.30
CA GLU A 54 14.24 7.35 3.27
C GLU A 54 12.71 7.30 3.25
N LEU A 55 12.16 6.50 2.35
CA LEU A 55 10.73 6.23 2.24
C LEU A 55 10.47 4.76 2.57
N ASP A 56 9.74 4.49 3.64
CA ASP A 56 9.14 3.18 3.83
C ASP A 56 7.89 3.08 2.96
N ILE A 57 7.75 1.96 2.24
CA ILE A 57 6.64 1.68 1.33
C ILE A 57 5.96 0.40 1.81
N GLU A 58 4.63 0.42 1.85
CA GLU A 58 3.82 -0.76 2.11
C GLU A 58 2.80 -0.94 0.98
N SER A 59 2.70 -2.17 0.47
CA SER A 59 1.88 -2.54 -0.69
C SER A 59 1.13 -3.84 -0.44
N LEU A 60 -0.14 -3.89 -0.84
CA LEU A 60 -0.94 -5.11 -0.95
C LEU A 60 -1.20 -5.35 -2.42
N VAL A 61 -0.76 -6.49 -2.95
CA VAL A 61 -0.90 -6.86 -4.37
C VAL A 61 -2.01 -7.89 -4.49
N PHE A 62 -3.05 -7.57 -5.24
CA PHE A 62 -4.22 -8.44 -5.43
C PHE A 62 -4.04 -9.36 -6.64
N VAL A 63 -4.90 -10.36 -6.76
CA VAL A 63 -4.85 -11.38 -7.83
C VAL A 63 -4.97 -10.76 -9.23
N ASP A 64 -5.74 -9.68 -9.36
CA ASP A 64 -5.89 -8.93 -10.61
C ASP A 64 -4.70 -8.00 -10.94
N GLY A 65 -3.67 -7.99 -10.09
CA GLY A 65 -2.48 -7.16 -10.23
C GLY A 65 -2.64 -5.72 -9.72
N SER A 66 -3.86 -5.32 -9.32
CA SER A 66 -4.10 -4.04 -8.66
C SER A 66 -3.40 -3.99 -7.30
N ARG A 67 -3.17 -2.78 -6.79
CA ARG A 67 -2.40 -2.59 -5.56
C ARG A 67 -3.02 -1.56 -4.64
N ALA A 68 -3.03 -1.83 -3.33
CA ALA A 68 -3.24 -0.81 -2.32
C ALA A 68 -1.88 -0.42 -1.73
N VAL A 69 -1.50 0.85 -1.78
CA VAL A 69 -0.16 1.34 -1.39
C VAL A 69 -0.26 2.50 -0.42
N ARG A 70 0.69 2.57 0.52
CA ARG A 70 0.95 3.74 1.35
C ARG A 70 2.45 3.94 1.56
N ILE A 71 2.84 5.16 1.88
CA ILE A 71 4.24 5.52 2.09
C ILE A 71 4.42 6.21 3.43
N LYS A 72 5.63 6.17 3.99
CA LYS A 72 6.01 6.91 5.18
C LYS A 72 7.38 7.51 4.95
N ALA A 73 7.50 8.83 5.11
CA ALA A 73 8.78 9.51 5.07
C ALA A 73 9.47 9.42 6.42
N SER A 74 10.74 9.03 6.40
CA SER A 74 11.64 9.17 7.55
C SER A 74 12.02 10.64 7.68
N GLY A 75 11.46 11.37 8.65
CA GLY A 75 12.07 12.62 9.12
C GLY A 75 11.23 13.90 9.23
N GLN A 76 10.00 14.02 8.67
CA GLN A 76 9.31 15.32 8.69
C GLN A 76 7.80 15.38 9.03
N ALA A 77 7.03 14.28 9.09
CA ALA A 77 5.60 14.34 9.43
C ALA A 77 5.05 12.98 9.92
N PRO A 78 3.90 12.91 10.63
CA PRO A 78 3.62 11.80 11.52
C PRO A 78 3.01 10.62 10.76
N GLY A 79 3.76 9.53 10.69
CA GLY A 79 3.20 8.22 10.34
C GLY A 79 2.98 7.98 8.84
N TRP A 80 2.26 6.90 8.55
CA TRP A 80 1.98 6.49 7.20
C TRP A 80 0.96 7.42 6.52
N THR A 81 1.08 7.60 5.20
CA THR A 81 0.01 8.19 4.40
C THR A 81 -1.24 7.29 4.44
N ARG A 82 -2.36 7.87 4.00
CA ARG A 82 -3.55 7.09 3.65
C ARG A 82 -3.22 6.07 2.57
N TRP A 83 -3.96 4.97 2.56
CA TRP A 83 -3.90 3.97 1.51
C TRP A 83 -4.50 4.52 0.21
N ALA A 84 -3.80 4.32 -0.89
CA ALA A 84 -4.22 4.64 -2.24
C ALA A 84 -4.33 3.35 -3.08
N ALA A 85 -5.36 3.25 -3.91
CA ALA A 85 -5.49 2.17 -4.87
C ALA A 85 -4.77 2.53 -6.18
N LEU A 86 -4.08 1.56 -6.75
CA LEU A 86 -3.39 1.65 -8.03
C LEU A 86 -3.90 0.53 -8.93
N GLU A 87 -4.20 0.89 -10.17
CA GLU A 87 -4.55 -0.08 -11.21
C GLU A 87 -3.37 -1.01 -11.52
N PRO A 88 -3.64 -2.24 -12.01
CA PRO A 88 -2.58 -3.11 -12.47
C PRO A 88 -1.75 -2.41 -13.55
N PRO A 89 -0.42 -2.60 -13.57
CA PRO A 89 0.41 -2.03 -14.62
C PRO A 89 -0.10 -2.52 -15.98
N SER A 90 -0.45 -1.59 -16.85
CA SER A 90 -0.83 -1.92 -18.22
C SER A 90 0.37 -2.62 -18.87
N VAL A 91 0.18 -3.85 -19.34
CA VAL A 91 1.19 -4.49 -20.18
C VAL A 91 1.26 -3.63 -21.45
N LEU A 92 2.32 -2.83 -21.56
CA LEU A 92 2.72 -2.24 -22.83
C LEU A 92 3.09 -3.40 -23.74
N VAL A 93 2.11 -3.95 -24.45
CA VAL A 93 2.40 -4.85 -25.57
C VAL A 93 3.03 -3.93 -26.62
N PRO A 94 4.33 -4.09 -26.93
CA PRO A 94 4.93 -3.31 -27.99
C PRO A 94 4.25 -3.75 -29.28
N ASP A 95 3.59 -2.82 -29.95
CA ASP A 95 2.97 -3.04 -31.24
C ASP A 95 4.11 -3.19 -32.26
N PHE A 96 4.55 -4.43 -32.50
CA PHE A 96 5.48 -4.73 -33.58
C PHE A 96 4.66 -4.88 -34.87
N ALA A 97 4.35 -3.76 -35.50
CA ALA A 97 3.86 -3.67 -36.88
C ALA A 97 5.03 -3.60 -37.86
#